data_AF-A0A1C6IJR8-F1
#
_entry.id   AF-A0A1C6IJR8-F1
#
_cell.length_a   1.000
_cell.length_b   1.000
_cell.length_c   1.000
_cell.angle_alpha   90.00
_cell.angle_beta   90.00
_cell.angle_gamma   90.00
#
_symmetry.space_group_name_H-M   'P 1'
#
loop_
_entity.id
_entity.type
_entity.pdbx_description
1 polymer ?
#
loop_
_entity_poly.entity_id
_entity_poly.type
_entity_poly.pdbx_seq_one_letter_code
_entity_poly.pdbx_strand_id
1 'polypeptide(L)' 'MAVFTKELCSKKLNTWLAAEEAVATGQSYQIGNRMLTRADLKQIREQMEYWAGKLAQAEAEEKNGGRNRAYRAVIRDV' A
#
# COMPACT_ATOMS: atom_id res chain seq x y z
N MET A 1 12.47 6.80 2.25
CA MET A 1 11.31 7.68 2.45
C MET A 1 10.10 7.09 1.74
N ALA A 2 9.13 6.60 2.51
CA ALA A 2 7.85 6.17 1.95
C ALA A 2 7.05 7.38 1.43
N VAL A 3 6.55 7.29 0.20
CA VAL A 3 5.74 8.37 -0.43
C VAL A 3 4.28 8.34 0.08
N PHE A 4 3.81 7.17 0.52
CA PHE A 4 2.44 6.94 0.97
C PHE A 4 2.43 6.34 2.37
N THR A 5 1.35 6.58 3.12
CA THR A 5 1.14 5.95 4.43
C THR A 5 0.75 4.49 4.27
N LYS A 6 1.12 3.65 5.25
CA LYS A 6 0.77 2.23 5.29
C LYS A 6 -0.75 2.00 5.12
N GLU A 7 -1.55 2.79 5.84
CA GLU A 7 -3.02 2.70 5.77
C GLU A 7 -3.57 2.95 4.37
N LEU A 8 -3.02 3.95 3.67
CA LEU A 8 -3.45 4.26 2.30
C LEU A 8 -3.08 3.12 1.35
N CYS A 9 -1.85 2.61 1.45
CA CYS A 9 -1.40 1.48 0.62
C CYS A 9 -2.27 0.24 0.85
N SER A 10 -2.61 -0.06 2.12
CA SER A 10 -3.47 -1.19 2.47
C SER A 10 -4.88 -1.04 1.89
N LYS A 11 -5.50 0.14 2.05
CA LYS A 11 -6.82 0.43 1.47
C LYS A 11 -6.83 0.30 -0.05
N LYS A 12 -5.79 0.81 -0.73
CA LYS A 12 -5.68 0.70 -2.19
C LYS A 12 -5.49 -0.74 -2.63
N LEU A 13 -4.59 -1.48 -1.98
CA LEU A 13 -4.36 -2.90 -2.28
C LEU A 13 -5.64 -3.73 -2.15
N ASN A 14 -6.41 -3.52 -1.07
CA ASN A 14 -7.70 -4.21 -0.87
C ASN A 14 -8.72 -3.89 -1.98
N THR A 15 -8.72 -2.65 -2.49
CA THR A 15 -9.60 -2.26 -3.61
C THR A 15 -9.24 -3.05 -4.88
N TRP A 16 -7.95 -3.21 -5.15
CA TRP A 16 -7.48 -3.96 -6.33
C TRP A 16 -7.64 -5.48 -6.18
N LEU A 17 -7.55 -6.02 -4.97
CA LEU A 17 -7.88 -7.42 -4.67
C LEU A 17 -9.36 -7.73 -4.97
N ALA A 18 -10.28 -6.87 -4.50
CA ALA A 18 -11.70 -7.01 -4.80
C ALA A 18 -11.98 -6.90 -6.31
N ALA A 19 -11.24 -6.03 -7.01
CA ALA A 19 -11.32 -5.93 -8.46
C ALA A 19 -10.84 -7.22 -9.16
N GLU A 20 -9.73 -7.81 -8.72
CA GLU A 20 -9.24 -9.09 -9.27
C GLU A 20 -10.27 -10.20 -9.09
N GLU A 21 -10.86 -10.33 -7.90
CA GLU A 21 -11.86 -11.37 -7.60
C GLU A 21 -13.13 -11.22 -8.46
N ALA A 22 -13.68 -10.02 -8.54
CA ALA A 22 -14.84 -9.73 -9.39
C ALA A 22 -14.55 -10.02 -10.87
N VAL A 23 -13.38 -9.59 -11.34
CA VAL A 23 -12.98 -9.77 -12.73
C VAL A 23 -12.65 -11.23 -13.06
N ALA A 24 -12.04 -11.97 -12.13
CA ALA A 24 -11.72 -13.38 -12.29
C ALA A 24 -12.99 -14.25 -12.39
N THR A 25 -14.06 -13.87 -11.70
CA THR A 25 -15.39 -14.51 -11.82
C THR A 25 -16.17 -14.08 -13.06
N GLY A 26 -15.62 -13.19 -13.89
CA GLY A 26 -16.23 -12.73 -15.14
C GLY A 26 -17.13 -11.51 -15.01
N GLN A 27 -17.18 -10.89 -13.83
CA GLN A 27 -17.89 -9.63 -13.61
C GLN A 27 -17.00 -8.42 -14.00
N SER A 28 -17.61 -7.25 -14.12
CA SER A 28 -16.88 -5.99 -14.25
C SER A 28 -16.81 -5.28 -12.91
N TYR A 29 -15.74 -4.53 -12.66
CA TYR A 29 -15.55 -3.81 -11.40
C TYR A 29 -15.26 -2.33 -11.65
N GLN A 30 -15.96 -1.44 -10.96
CA GLN A 30 -15.79 0.01 -11.15
C GLN A 30 -14.92 0.60 -10.04
N ILE A 31 -13.82 1.24 -10.43
CA ILE A 31 -12.96 2.04 -9.54
C ILE A 31 -13.08 3.50 -9.95
N GLY A 32 -13.81 4.28 -9.15
CA GLY A 32 -14.09 5.69 -9.47
C GLY A 32 -14.82 5.81 -10.81
N ASN A 33 -14.18 6.45 -11.79
CA ASN A 33 -14.74 6.64 -13.13
C ASN A 33 -14.27 5.59 -14.14
N ARG A 34 -13.44 4.62 -13.72
CA ARG A 34 -12.89 3.59 -14.60
C ARG A 34 -13.57 2.26 -14.34
N MET A 35 -13.96 1.57 -15.40
CA MET A 35 -14.44 0.19 -15.36
C MET A 35 -13.27 -0.75 -15.68
N LEU A 36 -13.17 -1.84 -14.92
CA LEU A 36 -12.19 -2.90 -15.07
C LEU A 36 -12.90 -4.17 -15.48
N THR A 37 -12.32 -4.86 -16.44
CA THR A 37 -12.86 -6.09 -17.03
C THR A 37 -11.78 -7.16 -17.12
N ARG A 38 -12.15 -8.36 -17.59
CA ARG A 38 -11.21 -9.48 -17.74
C ARG A 38 -10.01 -9.15 -18.64
N ALA A 39 -10.18 -8.25 -19.60
CA ALA A 39 -9.10 -7.75 -20.45
C ALA A 39 -8.04 -6.97 -19.65
N ASP A 40 -8.41 -6.39 -18.50
CA ASP A 40 -7.54 -5.58 -17.65
C ASP A 40 -6.82 -6.39 -16.55
N LEU A 41 -7.00 -7.71 -16.49
CA LEU A 41 -6.41 -8.56 -15.43
C LEU A 41 -4.90 -8.34 -15.26
N LYS A 42 -4.17 -8.16 -16.36
CA LYS A 42 -2.73 -7.86 -16.32
C LYS A 42 -2.47 -6.54 -15.57
N GLN A 43 -3.22 -5.49 -15.87
CA GLN A 43 -3.08 -4.19 -15.23
C GLN A 43 -3.48 -4.25 -13.75
N ILE A 44 -4.53 -5.02 -13.41
CA ILE A 44 -4.93 -5.21 -12.01
C ILE A 44 -3.79 -5.83 -11.20
N ARG A 45 -3.14 -6.88 -11.73
CA ARG A 45 -1.99 -7.52 -11.06
C ARG A 45 -0.79 -6.59 -10.93
N GLU A 46 -0.46 -5.83 -11.97
CA GLU A 46 0.60 -4.81 -11.91
C GLU A 46 0.31 -3.75 -10.82
N GLN A 47 -0.94 -3.33 -10.67
CA GLN A 47 -1.34 -2.41 -9.61
C GLN A 47 -1.25 -3.06 -8.22
N MET A 48 -1.65 -4.32 -8.08
CA MET A 48 -1.50 -5.06 -6.82
C MET A 48 -0.03 -5.16 -6.39
N GLU A 49 0.87 -5.56 -7.30
CA GLU A 49 2.31 -5.62 -7.04
C GLU A 49 2.88 -4.26 -6.66
N TYR A 50 2.47 -3.21 -7.37
CA TYR A 50 2.87 -1.84 -7.07
C TYR A 50 2.45 -1.43 -5.65
N TRP A 51 1.19 -1.61 -5.27
CA TRP A 51 0.69 -1.23 -3.94
C TRP A 51 1.25 -2.10 -2.82
N ALA A 52 1.47 -3.40 -3.07
CA ALA A 52 2.14 -4.29 -2.14
C ALA A 52 3.60 -3.85 -1.89
N GLY A 53 4.33 -3.50 -2.94
CA GLY A 53 5.69 -2.96 -2.84
C GLY A 53 5.73 -1.63 -2.08
N LYS A 54 4.75 -0.74 -2.31
CA LYS A 54 4.63 0.52 -1.57
C LYS A 54 4.27 0.31 -0.10
N LEU A 55 3.42 -0.66 0.21
CA LEU A 55 3.10 -1.03 1.58
C LEU A 55 4.35 -1.55 2.31
N ALA A 56 5.12 -2.45 1.69
CA ALA A 56 6.36 -2.95 2.26
C ALA A 56 7.40 -1.82 2.49
N GLN A 57 7.50 -0.85 1.58
CA GLN A 57 8.33 0.34 1.77
C GLN A 57 7.86 1.21 2.95
N ALA A 58 6.55 1.42 3.08
CA ALA A 58 5.96 2.17 4.20
C ALA A 58 6.19 1.48 5.54
N GLU A 59 6.03 0.15 5.60
CA GLU A 59 6.29 -0.65 6.80
C GLU A 59 7.78 -0.66 7.18
N ALA A 60 8.68 -0.75 6.20
CA ALA A 60 10.11 -0.67 6.44
C ALA A 60 10.53 0.70 6.98
N GLU A 61 9.96 1.78 6.46
CA GLU A 61 10.20 3.14 6.95
C GLU A 61 9.66 3.33 8.37
N GLU A 62 8.47 2.82 8.69
CA GLU A 62 7.92 2.86 10.05
C GLU A 62 8.82 2.09 11.04
N LYS A 63 9.32 0.92 10.62
CA LYS A 63 10.20 0.06 11.43
C LYS A 63 11.61 0.66 11.61
N ASN A 64 12.14 1.36 10.60
CA ASN A 64 13.48 1.93 10.62
C ASN A 64 13.52 3.39 11.15
N GLY A 65 12.41 4.14 11.03
CA GLY A 65 12.27 5.53 11.47
C GLY A 65 11.73 5.72 12.90
N GLY A 66 11.33 4.64 13.58
CA GLY A 66 10.95 4.67 15.00
C GLY A 66 12.11 4.53 15.99
N ARG A 67 13.28 4.04 15.55
CA ARG A 67 14.43 3.74 16.44
C ARG A 67 15.28 4.96 16.83
N ASN A 68 15.26 6.03 16.05
CA ASN A 68 16.05 7.24 16.30
C ASN A 68 15.31 8.33 17.09
N ARG A 69 14.33 7.95 17.93
CA ARG A 69 13.73 8.84 18.94
C ARG A 69 14.18 8.52 20.35
N ALA A 70 15.34 7.89 20.52
CA ALA A 70 16.03 7.92 21.80
C ALA A 70 16.54 9.35 22.01
N TYR A 71 15.67 10.21 22.55
CA TYR A 71 16.10 11.43 23.24
C TYR A 71 17.18 10.99 24.23
N ARG A 72 18.44 11.28 23.93
CA ARG A 72 19.52 11.14 24.88
C ARG A 72 19.30 12.24 25.91
N ALA A 73 18.54 11.94 26.96
CA ALA A 73 18.54 12.74 28.17
C ALA A 73 19.96 12.64 28.76
N VAL A 74 20.83 13.58 28.37
CA VAL A 74 22.03 13.87 29.14
C VAL A 74 21.55 14.75 30.27
N ILE A 75 21.39 14.19 31.47
CA ILE A 75 21.34 15.01 32.69
C ILE A 75 22.74 15.64 32.77
N ARG A 76 22.81 16.92 32.45
CA ARG A 76 24.00 17.73 32.59
C ARG A 76 23.68 18.78 33.63
N ASP A 77 23.83 18.39 34.89
CA ASP A 77 24.43 19.24 35.91
C ASP A 77 24.81 18.40 37.14
N VAL A 78 25.85 18.90 37.82
CA VAL A 78 26.65 18.35 38.91
C VAL A 78 25.89 18.33 40.23
#